data_AF-A0A1P8KPA0-F1
#
_entry.id   AF-A0A1P8KPA0-F1
#
_cell.length_a   1.000
_cell.length_b   1.000
_cell.length_c   1.000
_cell.angle_alpha   90.00
_cell.angle_beta   90.00
_cell.angle_gamma   90.00
#
_symmetry.space_group_name_H-M   'P 1'
#
loop_
_entity.id
_entity.type
_entity.pdbx_description
1 polymer ?
#
loop_
_entity_poly.entity_id
_entity_poly.type
_entity_poly.pdbx_seq_one_letter_code
_entity_poly.pdbx_strand_id
1 'polypeptide(L)'
;MKKITLKVITSVALLSFGFVNANADHHGEKDKYSKIDVEKVCNVKTNGIEKVIATAKQYNDIAIKKGLEFRRLTVNNSGLIASVEEAIKTKAKMVNPKTFKGKASKTKLETNFAAHRSCKFAIRALQQAEEAKSTWRLAIPGDGYKY
;
A
#
# COMPACT_ATOMS: atom_id res chain seq x y z
N MET A 1 12.03 65.37 8.08
CA MET A 1 11.25 64.28 7.46
C MET A 1 12.02 62.97 7.67
N LYS A 2 11.62 62.14 8.63
CA LYS A 2 12.35 60.95 9.07
C LYS A 2 11.79 59.74 8.31
N LYS A 3 12.63 59.11 7.47
CA LYS A 3 12.27 57.89 6.72
C LYS A 3 12.22 56.71 7.69
N ILE A 4 11.05 56.07 7.81
CA ILE A 4 10.88 54.84 8.58
C ILE A 4 11.03 53.68 7.61
N THR A 5 12.14 52.96 7.71
CA THR A 5 12.40 51.72 6.99
C THR A 5 11.67 50.57 7.69
N LEU A 6 10.62 50.06 7.05
CA LEU A 6 9.83 48.92 7.50
C LEU A 6 10.59 47.62 7.14
N LYS A 7 11.16 46.93 8.13
CA LYS A 7 11.73 45.58 7.95
C LYS A 7 10.59 44.56 7.99
N VAL A 8 10.23 44.01 6.83
CA VAL A 8 9.31 42.87 6.73
C VAL A 8 10.08 41.61 7.11
N ILE A 9 9.79 41.06 8.28
CA ILE A 9 10.28 39.74 8.71
C ILE A 9 9.29 38.71 8.17
N THR A 10 9.65 38.05 7.07
CA THR A 10 8.92 36.89 6.56
C THR A 10 9.25 35.68 7.42
N SER A 11 8.39 35.38 8.40
CA SER A 11 8.43 34.14 9.15
C SER A 11 8.01 32.97 8.24
N VAL A 12 8.97 32.20 7.75
CA VAL A 12 8.70 30.90 7.13
C VAL A 12 8.35 29.92 8.25
N ALA A 13 7.06 29.66 8.43
CA ALA A 13 6.60 28.56 9.25
C ALA A 13 6.98 27.25 8.56
N LEU A 14 8.10 26.63 8.98
CA LEU A 14 8.37 25.24 8.67
C LEU A 14 7.27 24.39 9.32
N LEU A 15 6.32 23.92 8.51
CA LEU A 15 5.47 22.80 8.86
C LEU A 15 6.36 21.55 8.96
N SER A 16 6.90 21.32 10.14
CA SER A 16 7.46 20.03 10.52
C SER A 16 6.30 19.03 10.57
N PHE A 17 6.13 18.28 9.48
CA PHE A 17 5.38 17.03 9.52
C PHE A 17 6.12 16.11 10.50
N GLY A 18 5.61 16.04 11.73
CA GLY A 18 6.08 15.10 12.72
C GLY A 18 5.92 13.68 12.20
N PHE A 19 7.04 13.05 11.84
CA PHE A 19 7.11 11.61 11.74
C PHE A 19 6.88 11.04 13.14
N VAL A 20 5.68 10.51 13.38
CA VAL A 20 5.42 9.65 14.54
C VAL A 20 6.25 8.38 14.34
N ASN A 21 7.45 8.37 14.93
CA ASN A 21 8.18 7.16 15.24
C ASN A 21 7.37 6.42 16.31
N ALA A 22 6.53 5.47 15.87
CA ALA A 22 6.03 4.43 16.74
C ALA A 22 7.20 3.47 17.01
N ASN A 23 7.80 3.60 18.19
CA ASN A 23 8.56 2.52 18.79
C ASN A 23 7.63 1.31 18.92
N ALA A 24 8.04 0.16 18.37
CA ALA A 24 7.37 -1.10 18.63
C ALA A 24 8.44 -2.09 19.07
N ASP A 25 8.41 -2.36 20.37
CA ASP A 25 9.18 -3.36 21.08
C ASP A 25 9.13 -4.73 20.39
N HIS A 26 10.27 -5.41 20.45
CA HIS A 26 10.46 -6.80 20.08
C HIS A 26 9.75 -7.71 21.09
N HIS A 27 8.44 -7.94 20.94
CA HIS A 27 7.75 -9.13 21.47
C HIS A 27 6.45 -9.36 20.66
N GLY A 28 6.43 -10.39 19.81
CA GLY A 28 5.20 -10.90 19.17
C GLY A 28 5.06 -10.63 17.65
N GLU A 29 5.93 -11.21 16.83
CA GLU A 29 5.90 -11.07 15.36
C GLU A 29 4.67 -11.72 14.65
N LYS A 30 3.76 -12.37 15.40
CA LYS A 30 2.53 -12.99 14.83
C LYS A 30 1.36 -12.01 14.64
N ASP A 31 1.46 -10.80 15.17
CA ASP A 31 0.29 -9.93 15.36
C ASP A 31 0.28 -8.63 14.54
N LYS A 32 1.26 -8.41 13.66
CA LYS A 32 1.42 -7.09 13.03
C LYS A 32 0.42 -6.84 11.90
N TYR A 33 -0.01 -7.87 11.17
CA TYR A 33 -0.94 -7.71 10.06
C TYR A 33 -2.26 -8.47 10.24
N SER A 34 -2.26 -9.61 10.95
CA SER A 34 -3.42 -10.49 11.17
C SER A 34 -4.66 -9.79 11.72
N LYS A 35 -4.49 -8.73 12.51
CA LYS A 35 -5.59 -7.95 13.13
C LYS A 35 -6.14 -6.82 12.26
N ILE A 36 -5.54 -6.56 11.09
CA ILE A 36 -5.99 -5.47 10.21
C ILE A 36 -7.32 -5.86 9.56
N ASP A 37 -8.36 -5.06 9.82
CA ASP A 37 -9.61 -5.11 9.07
C ASP A 37 -9.40 -4.51 7.67
N VAL A 38 -9.15 -5.38 6.72
CA VAL A 38 -8.83 -5.04 5.33
C VAL A 38 -9.98 -4.30 4.65
N GLU A 39 -11.24 -4.69 4.90
CA GLU A 39 -12.39 -4.05 4.27
C GLU A 39 -12.56 -2.62 4.77
N LYS A 40 -12.40 -2.40 6.07
CA LYS A 40 -12.48 -1.06 6.67
C LYS A 40 -11.34 -0.16 6.20
N VAL A 41 -10.11 -0.67 6.16
CA VAL A 41 -8.93 0.12 5.79
C VAL A 41 -8.91 0.44 4.29
N CYS A 42 -9.32 -0.49 3.43
CA CYS A 42 -9.29 -0.32 1.97
C CYS A 42 -10.58 0.28 1.39
N ASN A 43 -11.53 0.70 2.22
CA ASN A 43 -12.79 1.30 1.76
C ASN A 43 -12.58 2.70 1.19
N VAL A 44 -12.66 2.82 -0.14
CA VAL A 44 -12.50 4.11 -0.85
C VAL A 44 -13.63 5.10 -0.56
N LYS A 45 -14.87 4.63 -0.35
CA LYS A 45 -16.02 5.51 -0.06
C LYS A 45 -15.85 6.20 1.29
N THR A 46 -15.32 5.48 2.28
CA THR A 46 -15.14 5.99 3.65
C THR A 46 -13.82 6.74 3.82
N ASN A 47 -12.73 6.25 3.24
CA ASN A 47 -11.39 6.76 3.50
C ASN A 47 -10.85 7.69 2.41
N GLY A 48 -11.50 7.76 1.25
CA GLY A 48 -11.00 8.47 0.07
C GLY A 48 -9.91 7.70 -0.67
N ILE A 49 -9.84 7.92 -1.99
CA ILE A 49 -8.94 7.15 -2.87
C ILE A 49 -7.46 7.40 -2.58
N GLU A 50 -7.08 8.63 -2.21
CA GLU A 50 -5.70 9.02 -1.90
C GLU A 50 -5.15 8.28 -0.68
N LYS A 51 -5.95 8.18 0.38
CA LYS A 51 -5.56 7.44 1.59
C LYS A 51 -5.47 5.94 1.33
N VAL A 52 -6.40 5.40 0.55
CA VAL A 52 -6.39 3.97 0.19
C VAL A 52 -5.16 3.63 -0.67
N ILE A 53 -4.81 4.45 -1.66
CA ILE A 53 -3.63 4.18 -2.49
C ILE A 53 -2.31 4.36 -1.72
N ALA A 54 -2.24 5.34 -0.81
CA ALA A 54 -1.09 5.51 0.09
C ALA A 54 -0.90 4.28 0.99
N THR A 55 -2.00 3.77 1.53
CA THR A 55 -2.00 2.52 2.31
C THR A 55 -1.54 1.33 1.46
N ALA A 56 -2.04 1.22 0.23
CA ALA A 56 -1.62 0.18 -0.70
C ALA A 56 -0.09 0.21 -0.93
N LYS A 57 0.50 1.38 -1.15
CA LYS A 57 1.96 1.55 -1.33
C LYS A 57 2.73 1.08 -0.10
N GLN A 58 2.36 1.59 1.07
CA GLN A 58 3.05 1.27 2.32
C GLN A 58 3.12 -0.25 2.57
N TYR A 59 1.99 -0.96 2.47
CA TYR A 59 1.97 -2.40 2.70
C TYR A 59 2.58 -3.18 1.54
N ASN A 60 2.47 -2.69 0.31
CA ASN A 60 3.07 -3.34 -0.85
C ASN A 60 4.59 -3.29 -0.80
N ASP A 61 5.19 -2.19 -0.32
CA ASP A 61 6.64 -2.10 -0.11
C ASP A 61 7.15 -3.14 0.90
N ILE A 62 6.37 -3.38 1.96
CA ILE A 62 6.66 -4.45 2.94
C ILE A 62 6.52 -5.82 2.25
N ALA A 63 5.46 -6.03 1.48
CA ALA A 63 5.24 -7.30 0.77
C ALA A 63 6.36 -7.59 -0.24
N ILE A 64 6.83 -6.58 -0.99
CA ILE A 64 7.96 -6.70 -1.91
C ILE A 64 9.23 -7.10 -1.17
N LYS A 65 9.56 -6.41 -0.07
CA LYS A 65 10.75 -6.73 0.75
C LYS A 65 10.73 -8.17 1.27
N LYS A 66 9.54 -8.73 1.49
CA LYS A 66 9.33 -10.12 1.91
C LYS A 66 9.16 -11.12 0.76
N GLY A 67 9.22 -10.68 -0.50
CA GLY A 67 9.00 -11.55 -1.66
C GLY A 67 7.54 -12.00 -1.86
N LEU A 68 6.59 -11.33 -1.21
CA LEU A 68 5.16 -11.68 -1.16
C LEU A 68 4.30 -10.81 -2.08
N GLU A 69 4.91 -10.02 -2.98
CA GLU A 69 4.16 -9.14 -3.87
C GLU A 69 3.10 -9.91 -4.66
N PHE A 70 1.84 -9.45 -4.60
CA PHE A 70 0.76 -10.09 -5.33
C PHE A 70 0.96 -9.95 -6.85
N ARG A 71 0.83 -11.07 -7.56
CA ARG A 71 0.96 -11.14 -9.03
C ARG A 71 -0.19 -11.96 -9.62
N ARG A 72 -0.89 -11.40 -10.60
CA ARG A 72 -1.95 -12.10 -11.34
C ARG A 72 -1.97 -11.68 -12.80
N LEU A 73 -2.10 -12.66 -13.71
CA LEU A 73 -2.26 -12.42 -15.15
C LEU A 73 -1.21 -11.44 -15.72
N THR A 74 0.07 -11.65 -15.37
CA THR A 74 1.21 -10.81 -15.80
C THR A 74 1.20 -9.35 -15.31
N VAL A 75 0.41 -9.03 -14.30
CA VAL A 75 0.41 -7.72 -13.61
C VAL A 75 0.75 -7.95 -12.14
N ASN A 76 1.71 -7.18 -11.60
CA ASN A 76 1.94 -7.12 -10.16
C ASN A 76 1.15 -5.99 -9.52
N ASN A 77 1.04 -6.04 -8.21
CA ASN A 77 0.37 -5.00 -7.45
C ASN A 77 1.04 -3.63 -7.61
N SER A 78 2.37 -3.55 -7.75
CA SER A 78 3.06 -2.29 -8.04
C SER A 78 2.59 -1.63 -9.34
N GLY A 79 2.44 -2.43 -10.41
CA GLY A 79 1.91 -1.93 -11.69
C GLY A 79 0.46 -1.47 -11.57
N LEU A 80 -0.37 -2.16 -10.77
CA LEU A 80 -1.73 -1.73 -10.50
C LEU A 80 -1.76 -0.40 -9.71
N ILE A 81 -0.93 -0.27 -8.68
CA ILE A 81 -0.80 0.96 -7.87
C ILE A 81 -0.40 2.14 -8.75
N ALA A 82 0.67 2.00 -9.55
CA ALA A 82 1.13 3.05 -10.44
C ALA A 82 0.04 3.50 -11.43
N SER A 83 -0.76 2.56 -11.92
CA SER A 83 -1.86 2.85 -12.84
C SER A 83 -3.01 3.60 -12.18
N VAL A 84 -3.28 3.32 -10.90
CA VAL A 84 -4.24 4.07 -10.09
C VAL A 84 -3.74 5.48 -9.80
N GLU A 85 -2.45 5.65 -9.45
CA GLU A 85 -1.86 6.97 -9.24
C GLU A 85 -1.94 7.84 -10.50
N GLU A 86 -1.67 7.26 -11.68
CA GLU A 86 -1.83 7.92 -12.97
C GLU A 86 -3.30 8.32 -13.22
N ALA A 87 -4.24 7.42 -12.92
CA ALA A 87 -5.67 7.70 -13.08
C ALA A 87 -6.17 8.78 -12.11
N ILE A 88 -5.64 8.87 -10.89
CA ILE A 88 -5.95 9.95 -9.95
C ILE A 88 -5.47 11.29 -10.53
N LYS A 89 -4.21 11.35 -11.02
CA LYS A 89 -3.65 12.56 -11.65
C LYS A 89 -4.43 13.01 -12.87
N THR A 90 -4.81 12.07 -13.73
CA THR A 90 -5.52 12.33 -14.99
C THR A 90 -7.05 12.39 -14.83
N LYS A 91 -7.57 12.15 -13.61
CA LYS A 91 -9.00 12.01 -13.30
C LYS A 91 -9.71 10.96 -14.16
N ALA A 92 -9.00 9.91 -14.56
CA ALA A 92 -9.55 8.82 -15.36
C ALA A 92 -10.49 7.95 -14.51
N LYS A 93 -11.63 7.57 -15.08
CA LYS A 93 -12.60 6.65 -14.44
C LYS A 93 -12.18 5.17 -14.51
N MET A 94 -11.28 4.85 -15.44
CA MET A 94 -10.83 3.49 -15.70
C MET A 94 -9.31 3.45 -15.69
N VAL A 95 -8.76 2.43 -15.05
CA VAL A 95 -7.34 2.08 -15.12
C VAL A 95 -7.12 0.92 -16.08
N ASN A 96 -5.99 0.96 -16.76
CA ASN A 96 -5.49 -0.16 -17.55
C ASN A 96 -4.02 -0.42 -17.21
N PRO A 97 -3.73 -1.32 -16.26
CA PRO A 97 -2.36 -1.56 -15.85
C PRO A 97 -1.54 -2.24 -16.94
N LYS A 98 -0.28 -1.81 -17.06
CA LYS A 98 0.68 -2.48 -17.95
C LYS A 98 1.10 -3.81 -17.33
N THR A 99 1.22 -4.81 -18.19
CA THR A 99 1.81 -6.10 -17.87
C THR A 99 3.33 -5.97 -17.69
N PHE A 100 3.98 -6.98 -17.09
CA PHE A 100 5.44 -7.08 -17.01
C PHE A 100 6.14 -7.00 -18.37
N LYS A 101 5.43 -7.31 -19.45
CA LYS A 101 5.92 -7.26 -20.82
C LYS A 101 5.63 -5.92 -21.52
N GLY A 102 5.24 -4.89 -20.76
CA GLY A 102 4.97 -3.53 -21.26
C GLY A 102 3.64 -3.36 -22.00
N LYS A 103 2.93 -4.45 -22.35
CA LYS A 103 1.62 -4.41 -23.00
C LYS A 103 0.54 -4.02 -22.00
N ALA A 104 -0.45 -3.24 -22.43
CA ALA A 104 -1.63 -2.95 -21.61
C ALA A 104 -2.40 -4.25 -21.28
N SER A 105 -2.91 -4.36 -20.05
CA SER A 105 -3.76 -5.47 -19.66
C SER A 105 -5.04 -5.48 -20.49
N LYS A 106 -5.58 -6.68 -20.74
CA LYS A 106 -6.92 -6.83 -21.30
C LYS A 106 -8.01 -6.43 -20.29
N THR A 107 -7.65 -6.36 -19.01
CA THR A 107 -8.58 -6.03 -17.92
C THR A 107 -8.55 -4.54 -17.63
N LYS A 108 -9.63 -3.85 -17.99
CA LYS A 108 -9.90 -2.49 -17.51
C LYS A 108 -10.65 -2.56 -16.20
N LEU A 109 -10.25 -1.73 -15.24
CA LEU A 109 -10.88 -1.68 -13.92
C LEU A 109 -11.33 -0.25 -13.65
N GLU A 110 -12.45 -0.08 -12.95
CA GLU A 110 -12.82 1.24 -12.44
C GLU A 110 -11.77 1.70 -11.41
N THR A 111 -11.46 2.98 -11.39
CA THR A 111 -10.33 3.53 -10.64
C THR A 111 -10.46 3.34 -9.13
N ASN A 112 -11.63 3.57 -8.54
CA ASN A 112 -11.85 3.33 -7.10
C ASN A 112 -11.76 1.84 -6.76
N PHE A 113 -12.31 0.98 -7.61
CA PHE A 113 -12.24 -0.46 -7.45
C PHE A 113 -10.80 -0.98 -7.56
N ALA A 114 -10.01 -0.41 -8.47
CA ALA A 114 -8.59 -0.72 -8.60
C ALA A 114 -7.79 -0.29 -7.37
N ALA A 115 -8.09 0.89 -6.81
CA ALA A 115 -7.46 1.38 -5.57
C ALA A 115 -7.82 0.50 -4.36
N HIS A 116 -9.10 0.18 -4.19
CA HIS A 116 -9.55 -0.75 -3.17
C HIS A 116 -8.81 -2.09 -3.31
N ARG A 117 -8.80 -2.66 -4.53
CA ARG A 117 -8.16 -3.96 -4.80
C ARG A 117 -6.66 -3.93 -4.52
N SER A 118 -5.95 -2.89 -4.93
CA SER A 118 -4.50 -2.81 -4.72
C SER A 118 -4.15 -2.76 -3.23
N CYS A 119 -4.95 -2.04 -2.44
CA CYS A 119 -4.85 -2.02 -0.99
C CYS A 119 -5.10 -3.42 -0.39
N LYS A 120 -6.16 -4.11 -0.83
CA LYS A 120 -6.44 -5.48 -0.37
C LYS A 120 -5.30 -6.45 -0.67
N PHE A 121 -4.74 -6.38 -1.88
CA PHE A 121 -3.64 -7.25 -2.27
C PHE A 121 -2.37 -7.01 -1.44
N ALA A 122 -2.07 -5.75 -1.13
CA ALA A 122 -0.93 -5.40 -0.30
C ALA A 122 -1.04 -5.99 1.12
N ILE A 123 -2.19 -5.83 1.77
CA ILE A 123 -2.38 -6.27 3.16
C ILE A 123 -2.60 -7.80 3.23
N ARG A 124 -3.44 -8.37 2.35
CA ARG A 124 -3.73 -9.81 2.37
C ARG A 124 -2.49 -10.66 2.07
N ALA A 125 -1.56 -10.19 1.25
CA ALA A 125 -0.30 -10.90 1.04
C ALA A 125 0.47 -11.10 2.36
N LEU A 126 0.49 -10.08 3.23
CA LEU A 126 1.15 -10.14 4.52
C LEU A 126 0.37 -11.00 5.53
N GLN A 127 -0.95 -10.84 5.59
CA GLN A 127 -1.82 -11.65 6.44
C GLN A 127 -1.71 -13.14 6.09
N GLN A 128 -1.76 -13.49 4.81
CA GLN A 128 -1.64 -14.87 4.35
C GLN A 128 -0.29 -15.49 4.72
N ALA A 129 0.79 -14.71 4.69
CA ALA A 129 2.09 -15.19 5.13
C ALA A 129 2.16 -15.44 6.65
N GLU A 130 1.44 -14.65 7.47
CA GLU A 130 1.30 -14.91 8.91
C GLU A 130 0.41 -16.13 9.18
N GLU A 131 -0.75 -16.21 8.52
CA GLU A 131 -1.69 -17.35 8.59
C GLU A 131 -0.98 -18.66 8.18
N ALA A 132 -0.10 -18.62 7.18
CA ALA A 132 0.60 -19.82 6.69
C ALA A 132 1.57 -20.42 7.73
N LYS A 133 2.07 -19.63 8.69
CA LYS A 133 2.93 -20.12 9.78
C LYS A 133 2.18 -20.98 10.80
N SER A 134 0.86 -20.79 10.95
CA SER A 134 0.04 -21.51 11.95
C SER A 134 -0.87 -22.58 11.34
N THR A 135 -1.09 -22.58 10.03
CA THR A 135 -2.12 -23.40 9.37
C THR A 135 -1.59 -24.57 8.54
N TRP A 136 -0.34 -25.03 8.77
CA TRP A 136 0.29 -26.13 8.03
C TRP A 136 0.46 -25.90 6.52
N ARG A 137 0.13 -24.70 6.00
CA ARG A 137 0.18 -24.37 4.56
C ARG A 137 1.60 -24.29 4.00
N LEU A 138 2.61 -24.15 4.88
CA LEU A 138 4.02 -24.23 4.52
C LEU A 138 4.60 -25.64 4.66
N ALA A 139 3.87 -26.58 5.28
CA ALA A 139 4.34 -27.94 5.48
C ALA A 139 4.04 -28.79 4.25
N ILE A 140 5.09 -29.32 3.61
CA ILE A 140 4.97 -30.36 2.58
C ILE A 140 5.08 -31.73 3.28
N PRO A 141 4.14 -32.67 3.05
CA PRO A 141 4.28 -34.04 3.57
C PRO A 141 5.62 -34.64 3.12
N GLY A 142 6.49 -35.00 4.08
CA GLY A 142 7.80 -35.60 3.81
C GLY A 142 9.02 -34.68 3.98
N ASP A 143 8.84 -33.39 4.29
CA ASP A 143 9.95 -32.44 4.50
C ASP A 143 10.73 -32.70 5.81
N GLY A 144 10.11 -33.33 6.80
CA GLY A 144 10.80 -33.63 8.06
C GLY A 144 11.03 -32.42 8.96
N TYR A 145 10.26 -31.33 8.77
CA TYR A 145 10.16 -30.25 9.76
C TYR A 145 9.95 -30.82 11.16
N LYS A 146 10.95 -30.63 12.03
CA LYS A 146 10.84 -30.79 13.48
C LYS A 146 10.22 -29.52 14.06
N TYR A 147 9.14 -29.73 14.79
CA TYR A 147 8.42 -28.71 15.56
C TYR A 147 9.18 -28.39 16.86
#